data_AF-A0A2I0VL49-F1
#
_entry.id   AF-A0A2I0VL49-F1
#
_cell.length_a   1.000
_cell.length_b   1.000
_cell.length_c   1.000
_cell.angle_alpha   90.00
_cell.angle_beta   90.00
_cell.angle_gamma   90.00
#
_symmetry.space_group_name_H-M   'P 1'
#
loop_
_entity.id
_entity.type
_entity.pdbx_description
1 polymer ?
#
loop_
_entity_poly.entity_id
_entity_poly.type
_entity_poly.pdbx_seq_one_letter_code
_entity_poly.pdbx_strand_id
1 'polypeptide(L)'
;MFTYIRKHGKQPLWIGEVIWAKLNAAWGSEEYTRRRDQNQQNRASNVGGFGSSLHIGGSVPHTEHRRHLVINFKYYLKFFFNVY
;
A
#
# COMPACT_ATOMS: atom_id res chain seq x y z
N MET A 1 -0.81 7.77 15.43
CA MET A 1 -1.63 8.17 16.59
C MET A 1 -1.96 6.98 17.51
N PHE A 2 -2.85 6.06 17.12
CA PHE A 2 -3.24 4.90 17.98
C PHE A 2 -2.11 3.93 18.32
N THR A 3 -1.14 3.75 17.43
CA THR A 3 0.07 2.96 17.69
C THR A 3 0.93 3.51 18.82
N TYR A 4 1.04 4.85 18.92
CA TYR A 4 1.76 5.51 20.01
C TYR A 4 1.00 5.30 21.32
N ILE A 5 -0.30 5.57 21.32
CA ILE A 5 -1.18 5.41 22.48
C ILE A 5 -1.12 3.97 23.02
N ARG A 6 -1.22 2.97 22.14
CA ARG A 6 -1.09 1.55 22.51
C ARG A 6 0.26 1.23 23.14
N LYS A 7 1.37 1.74 22.58
CA LYS A 7 2.72 1.48 23.10
C LYS A 7 2.96 2.11 24.48
N HIS A 8 2.39 3.28 24.72
CA HIS A 8 2.54 3.99 26.00
C HIS A 8 1.52 3.56 27.05
N GLY A 9 0.41 2.91 26.66
CA GLY A 9 -0.59 2.38 27.58
C GLY A 9 -1.37 3.45 28.36
N LYS A 10 -1.22 4.72 28.00
CA LYS A 10 -1.90 5.85 28.67
C LYS A 10 -3.16 6.24 27.90
N GLN A 11 -4.29 6.28 28.60
CA GLN A 11 -5.55 6.75 28.03
C GLN A 11 -5.46 8.25 27.71
N PRO A 12 -5.77 8.67 26.48
CA PRO A 12 -5.91 10.08 26.13
C PRO A 12 -7.20 10.69 26.69
N LEU A 13 -7.18 11.98 27.03
CA LEU A 13 -8.35 12.73 27.53
C LEU A 13 -9.56 12.71 26.58
N TRP A 14 -9.31 12.57 25.27
CA TRP A 14 -10.35 12.56 24.24
C TRP A 14 -10.94 11.16 23.95
N ILE A 15 -10.39 10.09 24.56
CA ILE A 15 -10.97 8.74 24.47
C ILE A 15 -11.75 8.47 25.73
N GLY A 16 -13.06 8.21 25.60
CA GLY A 16 -13.89 7.75 26.71
C GLY A 16 -13.47 6.37 27.23
N GLU A 17 -13.62 6.15 28.53
CA GLU A 17 -13.17 4.96 29.26
C GLU A 17 -13.68 3.64 28.66
N VAL A 18 -14.95 3.61 28.26
CA VAL A 18 -15.57 2.42 27.63
C VAL A 18 -14.88 2.05 26.32
N ILE A 19 -14.53 3.04 25.50
CA ILE A 19 -13.82 2.83 24.23
C ILE A 19 -12.38 2.41 24.51
N TRP A 20 -11.74 3.00 25.52
CA TRP A 20 -10.40 2.63 25.95
C TRP A 20 -10.32 1.17 26.39
N ALA A 21 -11.26 0.70 27.21
CA ALA A 21 -11.34 -0.69 27.63
C ALA A 21 -11.50 -1.65 26.43
N LYS A 22 -12.37 -1.32 25.47
CA LYS A 22 -12.56 -2.11 24.24
C LYS A 22 -11.30 -2.17 23.39
N LEU A 23 -10.58 -1.06 23.26
CA LEU A 23 -9.31 -1.02 22.52
C LEU A 23 -8.24 -1.89 23.18
N ASN A 24 -8.11 -1.82 24.51
CA ASN A 24 -7.17 -2.68 25.24
C ASN A 24 -7.52 -4.16 25.11
N ALA A 25 -8.80 -4.52 25.20
CA ALA A 25 -9.24 -5.89 24.97
C ALA A 25 -8.92 -6.36 23.54
N ALA A 26 -9.19 -5.54 22.53
CA ALA A 26 -8.89 -5.87 21.13
C ALA A 26 -7.38 -6.02 20.90
N TRP A 27 -6.56 -5.13 21.45
CA TRP A 27 -5.10 -5.18 21.33
C TRP A 27 -4.45 -6.32 22.13
N GLY A 28 -5.08 -6.75 23.22
CA GLY A 28 -4.65 -7.90 24.02
C GLY A 28 -5.09 -9.25 23.44
N SER A 29 -5.91 -9.26 22.39
CA SER A 29 -6.33 -10.51 21.75
C SER A 29 -5.16 -11.22 21.06
N GLU A 30 -5.17 -12.55 21.12
CA GLU A 30 -4.17 -13.39 20.46
C GLU A 30 -4.22 -13.24 18.93
N GLU A 31 -5.42 -13.08 18.38
CA GLU A 31 -5.61 -12.82 16.95
C GLU A 31 -4.90 -11.52 16.51
N TYR A 32 -5.04 -10.45 17.29
CA TYR A 32 -4.37 -9.18 17.01
C TYR A 32 -2.85 -9.34 17.06
N THR A 33 -2.33 -10.03 18.07
CA THR A 33 -0.89 -10.27 18.25
C THR A 33 -0.33 -11.06 17.07
N ARG A 34 -0.98 -12.17 16.69
CA ARG A 34 -0.60 -12.99 15.54
C ARG A 34 -0.57 -12.18 14.24
N ARG A 35 -1.61 -11.40 13.96
CA ARG A 35 -1.67 -10.53 12.76
C ARG A 35 -0.57 -9.46 12.79
N ARG A 36 -0.30 -8.88 13.96
CA ARG A 36 0.72 -7.84 14.14
C ARG A 36 2.12 -8.39 13.90
N ASP A 37 2.42 -9.58 14.42
CA ASP A 37 3.72 -10.22 14.25
C ASP A 37 3.93 -10.68 12.80
N GLN A 38 2.91 -11.26 12.16
CA GLN A 38 2.96 -11.58 10.72
C GLN A 38 3.22 -10.33 9.87
N ASN A 39 2.51 -9.22 10.14
CA ASN A 39 2.73 -7.98 9.41
C ASN A 39 4.11 -7.37 9.66
N GLN A 40 4.67 -7.56 10.85
CA GLN A 40 6.05 -7.16 11.15
C GLN A 40 7.03 -8.00 10.33
N GLN A 41 6.83 -9.33 10.27
CA GLN A 41 7.63 -10.22 9.45
C GLN A 41 7.51 -9.89 7.95
N ASN A 42 6.31 -9.61 7.43
CA ASN A 42 6.09 -9.23 6.03
C ASN A 42 6.75 -7.89 5.66
N ARG A 43 6.91 -6.97 6.61
CA ARG A 43 7.64 -5.70 6.39
C ARG A 43 9.14 -5.88 6.48
N ALA A 44 9.60 -6.72 7.40
CA ALA A 44 11.01 -7.03 7.59
C ALA A 44 11.53 -8.03 6.54
N SER A 45 10.65 -8.79 5.90
CA SER A 45 11.01 -9.71 4.85
C SER A 45 11.53 -8.90 3.68
N ASN A 46 12.83 -9.00 3.46
CA ASN A 46 13.52 -8.43 2.30
C ASN A 46 13.21 -9.19 1.00
N VAL A 47 12.10 -9.94 1.00
CA VAL A 47 11.63 -10.70 -0.15
C VAL A 47 10.96 -9.70 -1.07
N GLY A 48 11.80 -8.97 -1.82
CA GLY A 48 11.49 -8.77 -3.21
C GLY A 48 11.16 -10.14 -3.76
N GLY A 49 9.88 -10.42 -3.96
CA GLY A 49 9.48 -11.61 -4.68
C GLY A 49 10.28 -11.70 -5.98
N PHE A 50 10.43 -12.90 -6.51
CA PHE A 50 10.83 -13.06 -7.91
C PHE A 50 9.81 -12.32 -8.77
N GLY A 51 10.13 -11.07 -9.12
CA GLY A 51 9.15 -10.07 -9.51
C GLY A 51 9.32 -8.82 -8.64
N SER A 52 10.13 -7.88 -9.14
CA SER A 52 10.13 -6.48 -8.73
C SER A 52 8.69 -6.04 -8.44
N SER A 53 8.47 -5.42 -7.27
CA SER A 53 7.23 -4.68 -7.00
C SER A 53 6.89 -3.86 -8.24
N LEU A 54 5.80 -4.23 -8.93
CA LEU A 54 5.32 -3.58 -10.15
C LEU A 54 4.73 -2.18 -9.87
N HIS A 55 4.93 -1.64 -8.67
CA HIS A 55 4.80 -0.21 -8.47
C HIS A 55 6.02 0.52 -9.03
N ILE A 56 6.03 0.71 -10.35
CA ILE A 56 6.75 1.82 -10.97
C ILE A 56 5.96 3.09 -10.62
N GLY A 57 6.09 3.54 -9.37
CA GLY A 57 5.62 4.86 -8.93
C GLY A 57 6.57 5.99 -9.33
N GLY A 58 7.47 5.72 -10.27
CA GLY A 58 8.37 6.72 -10.85
C GLY A 58 7.68 7.47 -11.98
N SER A 59 8.00 8.76 -12.11
CA SER A 59 7.67 9.54 -13.30
C SER A 59 8.17 8.82 -14.54
N VAL A 60 7.29 8.58 -15.52
CA VAL A 60 7.66 8.04 -16.83
C VAL A 60 8.66 9.02 -17.46
N PRO A 61 9.89 8.59 -17.79
CA PRO A 61 10.86 9.46 -18.47
C PRO A 61 10.26 10.03 -19.74
N HIS A 62 10.58 11.29 -20.06
CA HIS A 62 9.98 11.99 -21.20
C HIS A 62 10.18 11.26 -22.53
N THR A 63 11.31 10.54 -22.67
CA THR A 63 11.62 9.67 -23.81
C THR A 63 10.62 8.51 -23.94
N GLU A 64 10.27 7.86 -22.84
CA GLU A 64 9.34 6.72 -22.82
C GLU A 64 7.90 7.18 -23.04
N HIS A 65 7.52 8.33 -22.48
CA HIS A 65 6.24 8.97 -22.77
C HIS A 65 6.09 9.30 -24.27
N ARG A 66 7.14 9.85 -24.90
CA ARG A 66 7.17 10.10 -26.35
C ARG A 66 7.02 8.82 -27.16
N ARG A 67 7.69 7.74 -26.76
CA ARG A 67 7.58 6.43 -27.43
C ARG A 67 6.13 5.92 -27.38
N HIS A 68 5.46 6.04 -26.24
CA HIS A 68 4.04 5.66 -26.10
C HIS A 68 3.11 6.51 -26.99
N LEU A 69 3.33 7.81 -27.11
CA LEU A 69 2.54 8.67 -28.01
C LEU A 69 2.69 8.25 -29.48
N VAL A 70 3.90 7.93 -29.94
CA VAL A 70 4.14 7.48 -31.33
C VAL A 70 3.52 6.12 -31.60
N ILE A 71 3.61 5.19 -30.64
CA ILE A 71 3.01 3.86 -30.77
C ILE A 71 1.48 3.99 -30.85
N ASN A 72 0.85 4.75 -29.96
CA ASN A 72 -0.59 4.97 -29.98
C ASN A 72 -1.06 5.66 -31.28
N PHE A 73 -0.30 6.64 -31.78
CA PHE A 73 -0.59 7.28 -33.07
C PHE A 73 -0.50 6.31 -34.25
N LYS A 74 0.48 5.40 -34.26
CA LYS A 74 0.58 4.35 -35.30
C LYS A 74 -0.60 3.39 -35.27
N TYR A 75 -1.06 2.97 -34.08
CA TYR A 75 -2.24 2.12 -33.96
C TYR A 75 -3.52 2.85 -34.37
N TYR A 76 -3.65 4.11 -33.97
CA TYR A 76 -4.76 4.97 -34.41
C TYR A 76 -4.78 5.12 -35.94
N LEU A 77 -3.64 5.42 -36.57
CA LEU A 77 -3.57 5.48 -38.03
C LEU A 77 -3.85 4.14 -38.70
N LYS A 78 -3.35 3.04 -38.14
CA LYS A 78 -3.63 1.71 -38.68
C LYS A 78 -5.12 1.38 -38.59
N PHE A 79 -5.78 1.74 -37.49
CA PHE A 79 -7.19 1.45 -37.27
C PHE A 79 -8.12 2.33 -38.11
N PHE A 80 -7.79 3.62 -38.30
CA PHE A 80 -8.62 4.57 -39.05
C PHE A 80 -8.29 4.65 -40.54
N PHE A 81 -7.07 4.29 -40.97
CA PHE A 81 -6.64 4.35 -42.38
C PHE A 81 -6.32 2.99 -43.02
N ASN A 82 -6.38 1.85 -42.30
CA ASN A 82 -6.55 0.52 -42.95
C ASN A 82 -8.01 0.08 -42.92
N VAL A 83 -8.88 0.88 -43.55
CA VAL A 83 -10.09 0.35 -44.17
C VAL A 83 -9.94 0.69 -45.65
N TYR A 84 -9.82 -0.38 -46.46
CA TYR A 84 -9.44 -0.49 -47.88
C TYR A 84 -7.96 -0.70 -48.18
#